data_AF-A0A957CKY5-F1
#
_entry.id   AF-A0A957CKY5-F1
#
_cell.length_a   1.000
_cell.length_b   1.000
_cell.length_c   1.000
_cell.angle_alpha   90.00
_cell.angle_beta   90.00
_cell.angle_gamma   90.00
#
_symmetry.space_group_name_H-M   'P 1'
#
loop_
_entity.id
_entity.type
_entity.pdbx_description
1 polymer ?
#
loop_
_entity_poly.entity_id
_entity_poly.type
_entity_poly.pdbx_seq_one_letter_code
_entity_poly.pdbx_strand_id
1 'polypeptide(L)'
;MFTKRLWLRLLALFAIGSLPFFIHPHSAQAVASSLFISEYIEGSSNNKAIEIYNGTGAAVDLGAAGYTLEYYFNGSTSALTNISLTGIVADGDVFVVADNDATAAILAEADLISSSSFFNGDDTIILRNSSGIVDVIGQLGFDPG
;
A
#
# COMPACT_ATOMS: atom_id res chain seq x y z
N MET A 1 -28.20 -40.93 -35.21
CA MET A 1 -28.79 -40.86 -36.56
C MET A 1 -29.67 -39.62 -36.62
N PHE A 2 -29.15 -38.49 -37.10
CA PHE A 2 -29.92 -37.40 -37.71
C PHE A 2 -28.96 -36.52 -38.50
N THR A 3 -29.48 -36.00 -39.61
CA THR A 3 -28.84 -35.86 -40.90
C THR A 3 -28.09 -34.55 -41.13
N LYS A 4 -27.04 -34.67 -41.96
CA LYS A 4 -26.28 -33.62 -42.65
C LYS A 4 -27.18 -32.54 -43.27
N ARG A 5 -26.81 -31.27 -43.13
CA ARG A 5 -27.12 -30.23 -44.14
C ARG A 5 -25.92 -29.32 -44.36
N LEU A 6 -25.26 -29.60 -45.48
CA LEU A 6 -24.24 -28.81 -46.16
C LEU A 6 -24.94 -27.64 -46.89
N TRP A 7 -24.54 -26.40 -46.64
CA TRP A 7 -24.86 -25.26 -47.51
C TRP A 7 -23.56 -24.53 -47.86
N LEU A 8 -23.37 -24.34 -49.16
CA LEU A 8 -22.16 -23.79 -49.77
C LEU A 8 -22.35 -22.28 -50.04
N ARG A 9 -21.29 -21.52 -49.73
CA ARG A 9 -20.84 -20.22 -50.27
C ARG A 9 -21.69 -18.96 -50.02
N LEU A 10 -21.06 -18.01 -49.32
CA LEU A 10 -20.91 -16.66 -49.86
C LEU A 10 -19.47 -16.19 -49.61
N LEU A 11 -18.72 -15.94 -50.69
CA LEU A 11 -17.44 -15.26 -50.61
C LEU A 11 -17.76 -13.77 -50.41
N ALA A 12 -17.79 -13.31 -49.17
CA ALA A 12 -17.82 -11.87 -48.90
C ALA A 12 -16.40 -11.34 -49.10
N LEU A 13 -16.16 -10.69 -50.23
CA LEU A 13 -15.00 -9.83 -50.44
C LEU A 13 -15.16 -8.62 -49.52
N PHE A 14 -14.64 -8.70 -48.29
CA PHE A 14 -14.48 -7.51 -47.47
C PHE A 14 -13.26 -6.75 -47.99
N ALA A 15 -13.53 -5.60 -48.61
CA ALA A 15 -12.53 -4.57 -48.81
C ALA A 15 -11.86 -4.31 -47.46
N ILE A 16 -10.54 -4.44 -47.40
CA ILE A 16 -9.73 -4.05 -46.24
C ILE A 16 -9.74 -2.52 -46.22
N GLY A 17 -10.80 -1.93 -45.68
CA GLY A 17 -10.78 -0.54 -45.28
C GLY A 17 -9.73 -0.42 -44.17
N SER A 18 -8.64 0.28 -44.44
CA SER A 18 -7.64 0.63 -43.44
C SER A 18 -8.33 1.45 -42.35
N LEU A 19 -8.73 0.82 -41.26
CA LEU A 19 -9.12 1.52 -40.05
C LEU A 19 -7.91 2.36 -39.63
N PRO A 20 -8.07 3.67 -39.35
CA PRO A 20 -7.00 4.42 -38.74
C PRO A 20 -6.66 3.74 -37.41
N PHE A 21 -5.43 3.22 -37.32
CA PHE A 21 -4.83 2.79 -36.06
C PHE A 21 -4.68 4.05 -35.21
N PHE A 22 -5.70 4.36 -34.40
CA PHE A 22 -5.53 5.30 -33.30
C PHE A 22 -4.66 4.61 -32.27
N ILE A 23 -3.37 4.93 -32.29
CA ILE A 23 -2.47 4.69 -31.17
C ILE A 23 -3.03 5.56 -30.03
N HIS A 24 -3.91 4.97 -29.22
CA HIS A 24 -4.21 5.52 -27.92
C HIS A 24 -2.96 5.20 -27.10
N PRO A 25 -2.16 6.20 -26.68
CA PRO A 25 -1.14 5.92 -25.70
C PRO A 25 -1.86 5.35 -24.49
N HIS A 26 -1.74 4.04 -24.28
CA HIS A 26 -1.92 3.49 -22.95
C HIS A 26 -0.74 4.06 -22.17
N SER A 27 -1.01 5.10 -21.39
CA SER A 27 -0.11 5.48 -20.31
C SER A 27 0.08 4.23 -19.46
N ALA A 28 1.25 3.62 -19.54
CA ALA A 28 1.63 2.57 -18.60
C ALA A 28 1.64 3.23 -17.23
N GLN A 29 0.62 2.94 -16.42
CA GLN A 29 0.58 3.41 -15.04
C GLN A 29 1.73 2.74 -14.31
N ALA A 30 2.68 3.53 -13.83
CA ALA A 30 3.74 3.01 -12.98
C ALA A 30 3.09 2.49 -11.70
N VAL A 31 3.22 1.19 -11.45
CA VAL A 31 2.82 0.57 -10.19
C VAL A 31 4.00 0.56 -9.24
N ALA A 32 3.74 0.79 -7.95
CA ALA A 32 4.74 0.66 -6.92
C ALA A 32 5.19 -0.81 -6.81
N SER A 33 6.45 -1.05 -6.49
CA SER A 33 6.95 -2.41 -6.26
C SER A 33 6.50 -2.99 -4.92
N SER A 34 6.03 -2.14 -4.01
CA SER A 34 5.60 -2.48 -2.65
C SER A 34 4.67 -1.39 -2.13
N LEU A 35 4.04 -1.62 -0.97
CA LEU A 35 3.40 -0.57 -0.18
C LEU A 35 4.44 0.48 0.25
N PHE A 36 4.01 1.65 0.69
CA PHE A 36 4.89 2.68 1.26
C PHE A 36 4.13 3.53 2.27
N ILE A 37 4.84 4.32 3.09
CA ILE A 37 4.20 5.22 4.06
C ILE A 37 3.76 6.47 3.31
N SER A 38 2.45 6.68 3.20
CA SER A 38 1.86 7.83 2.50
C SER A 38 1.61 9.03 3.41
N GLU A 39 1.39 8.79 4.70
CA GLU A 39 1.19 9.85 5.69
C GLU A 39 1.79 9.52 7.06
N TYR A 40 2.31 10.57 7.70
CA TYR A 40 2.80 10.58 9.07
C TYR A 40 2.12 11.71 9.81
N ILE A 41 1.32 11.37 10.82
CA ILE A 41 0.60 12.34 11.65
C ILE A 41 1.29 12.42 13.00
N GLU A 42 1.81 13.60 13.33
CA GLU A 42 2.30 13.97 14.66
C GLU A 42 1.55 15.21 15.15
N GLY A 43 0.34 15.00 15.65
CA GLY A 43 -0.47 16.03 16.28
C GLY A 43 -0.08 16.26 17.74
N SER A 44 -0.87 17.09 18.43
CA SER A 44 -0.69 17.30 19.88
C SER A 44 -0.96 16.02 20.67
N SER A 45 -0.15 15.74 21.69
CA SER A 45 -0.30 14.56 22.56
C SER A 45 -0.28 13.24 21.77
N ASN A 46 -1.30 12.40 21.90
CA ASN A 46 -1.37 11.07 21.28
C ASN A 46 -2.13 11.10 19.95
N ASN A 47 -2.32 12.28 19.35
CA ASN A 47 -2.90 12.39 18.00
C ASN A 47 -1.88 11.96 16.94
N LYS A 48 -1.65 10.65 16.85
CA LYS A 48 -0.59 10.06 16.03
C LYS A 48 -1.12 8.91 15.21
N ALA A 49 -0.68 8.86 13.95
CA ALA A 49 -1.01 7.77 13.04
C ALA A 49 0.04 7.64 11.93
N ILE A 50 0.12 6.44 11.36
CA ILE A 50 0.84 6.14 10.12
C ILE A 50 -0.17 5.61 9.10
N GLU A 51 -0.18 6.20 7.92
CA GLU A 51 -0.94 5.73 6.77
C GLU A 51 0.00 4.97 5.81
N ILE A 52 -0.43 3.80 5.37
CA ILE A 52 0.33 2.94 4.45
C ILE A 52 -0.52 2.75 3.20
N TYR A 53 -0.02 3.19 2.05
CA TYR A 53 -0.73 3.10 0.77
C TYR A 53 -0.28 1.89 -0.05
N ASN A 54 -1.25 1.23 -0.68
CA ASN A 54 -1.01 0.18 -1.65
C ASN A 54 -1.20 0.68 -3.09
N GLY A 55 -0.11 0.98 -3.78
CA GLY A 55 -0.10 1.35 -5.21
C GLY A 55 0.43 0.26 -6.13
N THR A 56 0.35 -1.01 -5.73
CA THR A 56 1.05 -2.11 -6.42
C THR A 56 0.33 -2.66 -7.66
N GLY A 57 -0.89 -2.19 -7.94
CA GLY A 57 -1.74 -2.71 -9.01
C GLY A 57 -2.54 -3.96 -8.62
N ALA A 58 -2.44 -4.43 -7.38
CA ALA A 58 -3.20 -5.56 -6.85
C ALA A 58 -3.43 -5.45 -5.34
N ALA A 59 -4.39 -6.21 -4.81
CA ALA A 59 -4.59 -6.30 -3.37
C ALA A 59 -3.43 -7.02 -2.67
N VAL A 60 -3.03 -6.54 -1.50
CA VAL A 60 -1.92 -7.09 -0.70
C VAL A 60 -2.43 -7.56 0.65
N ASP A 61 -2.15 -8.81 0.99
CA ASP A 61 -2.35 -9.36 2.33
C ASP A 61 -1.14 -9.02 3.22
N LEU A 62 -1.35 -8.14 4.19
CA LEU A 62 -0.30 -7.59 5.05
C LEU A 62 0.34 -8.68 5.92
N GLY A 63 -0.48 -9.57 6.48
CA GLY A 63 -0.01 -10.64 7.37
C GLY A 63 0.78 -11.69 6.61
N ALA A 64 0.28 -12.11 5.44
CA ALA A 64 0.95 -13.09 4.59
C ALA A 64 2.28 -12.56 4.01
N ALA A 65 2.36 -11.27 3.69
CA ALA A 65 3.58 -10.63 3.23
C ALA A 65 4.54 -10.25 4.38
N GLY A 66 4.10 -10.36 5.64
CA GLY A 66 4.89 -10.11 6.84
C GLY A 66 5.14 -8.63 7.11
N TYR A 67 4.17 -7.76 6.80
CA TYR A 67 4.31 -6.33 7.05
C TYR A 67 4.31 -6.00 8.55
N THR A 68 5.20 -5.11 8.95
CA THR A 68 5.35 -4.62 10.33
C THR A 68 5.77 -3.15 10.31
N LEU A 69 5.25 -2.35 11.25
CA LEU A 69 5.81 -1.05 11.59
C LEU A 69 6.77 -1.21 12.77
N GLU A 70 8.02 -0.80 12.56
CA GLU A 70 9.08 -0.82 13.57
C GLU A 70 9.40 0.62 13.98
N TYR A 71 9.39 0.89 15.28
CA TYR A 71 9.62 2.21 15.85
C TYR A 71 10.92 2.20 16.64
N TYR A 72 11.77 3.16 16.33
CA TYR A 72 13.10 3.30 16.90
C TYR A 72 13.19 4.66 17.58
N PHE A 73 13.16 4.64 18.91
CA PHE A 73 13.04 5.87 19.68
C PHE A 73 14.40 6.55 19.91
N ASN A 74 14.45 7.88 19.77
CA ASN A 74 15.54 8.75 20.25
C ASN A 74 16.91 8.29 19.70
N GLY A 75 16.99 8.14 18.36
CA GLY A 75 18.20 7.67 17.68
C GLY A 75 18.62 6.23 17.98
N SER A 76 17.78 5.40 18.61
CA SER A 76 18.08 3.98 18.84
C SER A 76 18.29 3.22 17.53
N THR A 77 19.19 2.23 17.53
CA THR A 77 19.36 1.27 16.43
C THR A 77 18.58 -0.02 16.64
N SER A 78 17.87 -0.15 17.77
CA SER A 78 17.01 -1.28 18.11
C SER A 78 15.56 -0.84 18.15
N ALA A 79 14.68 -1.61 17.49
CA ALA A 79 13.25 -1.35 17.49
C ALA A 79 12.69 -1.65 18.89
N LEU A 80 12.01 -0.68 19.48
CA LEU A 80 11.43 -0.80 20.81
C LEU A 80 9.94 -1.08 20.76
N THR A 81 9.25 -0.58 19.73
CA THR A 81 7.88 -0.96 19.39
C THR A 81 7.86 -1.65 18.02
N ASN A 82 7.14 -2.76 17.93
CA ASN A 82 6.92 -3.50 16.69
C ASN A 82 5.43 -3.82 16.57
N ILE A 83 4.77 -3.32 15.54
CA ILE A 83 3.35 -3.54 15.30
C ILE A 83 3.19 -4.38 14.03
N SER A 84 2.86 -5.67 14.21
CA SER A 84 2.55 -6.55 13.08
C SER A 84 1.23 -6.13 12.44
N LEU A 85 1.25 -6.00 11.11
CA LEU A 85 0.07 -5.60 10.36
C LEU A 85 -0.64 -6.84 9.81
N THR A 86 -1.97 -6.78 9.76
CA THR A 86 -2.81 -7.86 9.24
C THR A 86 -3.99 -7.27 8.49
N GLY A 87 -4.57 -8.04 7.58
CA GLY A 87 -5.66 -7.58 6.71
C GLY A 87 -5.23 -7.50 5.26
N ILE A 88 -6.16 -7.11 4.40
CA ILE A 88 -5.96 -6.97 2.96
C ILE A 88 -6.18 -5.52 2.59
N VAL A 89 -5.21 -4.90 1.92
CA VAL A 89 -5.31 -3.54 1.38
C VAL A 89 -5.52 -3.65 -0.12
N ALA A 90 -6.61 -3.11 -0.65
CA ALA A 90 -6.85 -3.11 -2.09
C ALA A 90 -5.84 -2.21 -2.82
N ASP A 91 -5.70 -2.40 -4.14
CA ASP A 91 -4.95 -1.43 -4.95
C ASP A 91 -5.65 -0.06 -4.91
N GLY A 92 -4.88 0.99 -4.70
CA GLY A 92 -5.39 2.35 -4.55
C GLY A 92 -5.94 2.69 -3.16
N ASP A 93 -5.81 1.79 -2.19
CA ASP A 93 -6.34 1.96 -0.84
C ASP A 93 -5.23 2.11 0.21
N VAL A 94 -5.63 2.47 1.43
CA VAL A 94 -4.72 2.72 2.56
C VAL A 94 -4.99 1.79 3.73
N PHE A 95 -4.00 1.68 4.62
CA PHE A 95 -4.12 1.06 5.93
C PHE A 95 -3.58 2.00 7.00
N VAL A 96 -4.43 2.39 7.94
CA VAL A 96 -4.11 3.40 8.97
C VAL A 96 -3.89 2.74 10.33
N VAL A 97 -2.71 2.98 10.91
CA VAL A 97 -2.37 2.57 12.28
C VAL A 97 -2.35 3.80 13.19
N ALA A 98 -3.24 3.83 14.19
CA ALA A 98 -3.38 4.96 15.11
C ALA A 98 -3.09 4.58 16.57
N ASP A 99 -2.61 5.57 17.33
CA ASP A 99 -2.51 5.48 18.78
C ASP A 99 -3.91 5.44 19.42
N ASN A 100 -4.12 4.59 20.43
CA ASN A 100 -5.42 4.38 21.05
C ASN A 100 -5.99 5.60 21.78
N ASP A 101 -5.15 6.55 22.14
CA ASP A 101 -5.54 7.79 22.82
C ASP A 101 -5.61 8.99 21.86
N ALA A 102 -5.58 8.73 20.55
CA ALA A 102 -5.83 9.74 19.53
C ALA A 102 -7.28 10.28 19.61
N THR A 103 -7.51 11.43 19.00
CA THR A 103 -8.87 11.98 18.87
C THR A 103 -9.78 11.07 18.06
N ALA A 104 -11.08 11.16 18.31
CA ALA A 104 -12.09 10.38 17.61
C ALA A 104 -12.05 10.53 16.07
N ALA A 105 -11.57 11.67 15.55
CA ALA A 105 -11.40 11.87 14.12
C ALA A 105 -10.31 10.94 13.54
N ILE A 106 -9.17 10.81 14.21
CA ILE A 106 -8.10 9.89 13.79
C ILE A 106 -8.55 8.44 13.99
N LEU A 107 -9.16 8.12 15.14
CA LEU A 107 -9.63 6.77 15.43
C LEU A 107 -10.72 6.28 14.47
N ALA A 108 -11.49 7.18 13.86
CA ALA A 108 -12.51 6.83 12.89
C ALA A 108 -11.93 6.38 11.53
N GLU A 109 -10.72 6.82 11.20
CA GLU A 109 -10.01 6.42 9.97
C GLU A 109 -9.08 5.23 10.20
N ALA A 110 -8.89 4.78 11.45
CA ALA A 110 -7.93 3.74 11.79
C ALA A 110 -8.43 2.32 11.46
N ASP A 111 -7.64 1.57 10.71
CA ASP A 111 -7.83 0.13 10.51
C ASP A 111 -7.25 -0.69 11.67
N LEU A 112 -6.21 -0.16 12.32
CA LEU A 112 -5.59 -0.74 13.50
C LEU A 112 -5.35 0.32 14.58
N ILE A 113 -5.96 0.11 15.73
CA ILE A 113 -5.73 0.93 16.93
C ILE A 113 -4.77 0.18 17.85
N SER A 114 -3.64 0.81 18.19
CA SER A 114 -2.58 0.22 19.01
C SER A 114 -2.42 0.95 20.33
N SER A 115 -2.20 0.18 21.41
CA SER A 115 -1.87 0.70 22.75
C SER A 115 -0.37 0.69 23.04
N SER A 116 0.45 0.51 22.02
CA SER A 116 1.92 0.58 22.15
C SER A 116 2.38 2.05 22.12
N SER A 117 3.63 2.31 22.50
CA SER A 117 4.19 3.65 22.39
C SER A 117 4.38 4.06 20.93
N PHE A 118 3.95 5.27 20.58
CA PHE A 118 4.15 5.92 19.27
C PHE A 118 5.29 6.93 19.32
N PHE A 119 5.66 7.42 18.13
CA PHE A 119 6.78 8.31 17.86
C PHE A 119 6.59 9.76 18.31
N ASN A 120 7.67 10.52 18.29
CA ASN A 120 7.77 11.97 18.21
C ASN A 120 8.99 12.35 17.35
N GLY A 121 9.14 13.64 17.04
CA GLY A 121 10.04 14.17 16.00
C GLY A 121 11.52 13.77 15.98
N ASP A 122 12.02 13.00 16.94
CA ASP A 122 13.38 12.44 17.03
C ASP A 122 13.47 10.92 16.74
N ASP A 123 12.36 10.30 16.36
CA ASP A 123 12.27 8.86 16.15
C ASP A 123 12.35 8.44 14.68
N THR A 124 12.72 7.18 14.46
CA THR A 124 12.69 6.55 13.13
C THR A 124 11.59 5.50 13.05
N ILE A 125 10.80 5.56 11.98
CA ILE A 125 9.75 4.59 11.65
C ILE A 125 10.15 3.84 10.40
N ILE A 126 10.13 2.51 10.48
CA ILE A 126 10.43 1.63 9.35
C ILE A 126 9.19 0.79 9.05
N LEU A 127 8.73 0.85 7.80
CA LEU A 127 7.84 -0.15 7.25
C LEU A 127 8.72 -1.29 6.72
N ARG A 128 8.51 -2.50 7.26
CA ARG A 128 9.24 -3.72 6.86
C ARG A 128 8.25 -4.75 6.34
N ASN A 129 8.69 -5.58 5.41
CA ASN A 129 8.02 -6.84 5.05
C ASN A 129 9.00 -8.03 5.13
N SER A 130 8.54 -9.22 4.77
CA SER A 130 9.36 -10.44 4.77
C SER A 130 10.61 -10.38 3.86
N SER A 131 10.63 -9.49 2.87
CA SER A 131 11.76 -9.27 1.96
C SER A 131 12.75 -8.22 2.45
N GLY A 132 12.40 -7.42 3.46
CA GLY A 132 13.27 -6.41 4.05
C GLY A 132 12.58 -5.07 4.29
N ILE A 133 13.40 -4.02 4.39
CA ILE A 133 12.92 -2.63 4.56
C ILE A 133 12.19 -2.21 3.29
N VAL A 134 10.98 -1.70 3.49
CA VAL A 134 10.11 -1.22 2.42
C VAL A 134 10.19 0.30 2.32
N ASP A 135 10.03 0.98 3.45
CA ASP A 135 10.06 2.44 3.52
C ASP A 135 10.51 2.92 4.91
N VAL A 136 11.00 4.15 5.00
CA VAL A 136 11.57 4.73 6.23
C VAL A 136 11.22 6.21 6.35
N ILE A 137 10.75 6.61 7.53
CA ILE A 137 10.72 8.00 7.99
C ILE A 137 11.77 8.16 9.10
N GLY A 138 12.62 9.19 8.98
CA GLY A 138 13.74 9.42 9.90
C GLY A 138 15.04 8.73 9.45
N GLN A 139 16.05 8.75 10.32
CA GLN A 139 17.35 8.12 10.07
C GLN A 139 17.74 7.24 11.26
N LEU A 140 17.82 5.93 11.01
CA LEU A 140 18.20 4.96 12.02
C LEU A 140 19.57 5.29 12.64
N GLY A 141 19.64 5.31 13.97
CA GLY A 141 20.88 5.62 14.69
C GLY A 141 21.21 7.11 14.80
N PHE A 142 20.35 8.00 14.29
CA PHE A 142 20.52 9.44 14.37
C PHE A 142 19.38 10.07 15.14
N ASP A 143 19.76 10.87 16.14
CA ASP A 143 18.85 11.67 16.95
C ASP A 143 18.93 13.14 16.47
N PRO A 144 17.88 13.69 15.85
CA PRO A 144 17.85 15.07 15.39
C PRO A 144 17.51 16.11 16.48
N GLY A 145 17.20 15.74 17.74
CA GLY A 145 16.76 16.72 18.76
C GLY A 145 16.57 16.21 20.18
#